data_AF-A0A7C1ZIM2-F1
#
_entry.id   AF-A0A7C1ZIM2-F1
#
_cell.length_a   1.000
_cell.length_b   1.000
_cell.length_c   1.000
_cell.angle_alpha   90.00
_cell.angle_beta   90.00
_cell.angle_gamma   90.00
#
_symmetry.space_group_name_H-M   'P 1'
#
loop_
_entity.id
_entity.type
_entity.pdbx_description
1 polymer ?
#
loop_
_entity_poly.entity_id
_entity_poly.type
_entity_poly.pdbx_seq_one_letter_code
_entity_poly.pdbx_strand_id
1 'polypeptide(L)'
;MPAAKDKKDGVEVDAKALERLAKEDPKSKKYNNPNSRKNLKQYKDDRPNFETVDPEIMDEEEEDEDVQAEEIVRGRKLSPDLVKKLIPKRGIFTPTEKKRFVGIVTQFLADFKTEEPTASDVDDIFEIAKADILEMRVLHATKNDPAILVASSQFLEKIYKRKQSAKENLASRRVDRKDSRVGQDISIVDLVVTYDSERKRADEERVESLLKEEEFTKKKLNKVLEEDGY
;
A
#
# COMPACT_ATOMS: atom_id res chain seq x y z
N MET A 1 -25.39 0.62 56.11
CA MET A 1 -25.35 1.43 54.87
C MET A 1 -25.46 2.90 55.25
N PRO A 2 -24.50 3.73 54.81
CA PRO A 2 -24.82 5.06 54.32
C PRO A 2 -24.19 5.34 52.96
N ALA A 3 -24.86 6.21 52.19
CA ALA A 3 -24.70 6.43 50.76
C ALA A 3 -23.57 7.41 50.38
N ALA A 4 -23.00 7.10 49.20
CA ALA A 4 -22.39 7.93 48.16
C ALA A 4 -22.01 9.40 48.45
N LYS A 5 -20.74 9.73 48.16
CA LYS A 5 -20.35 10.98 47.49
C LYS A 5 -19.17 10.70 46.54
N ASP A 6 -19.49 10.42 45.28
CA ASP A 6 -18.54 10.53 44.16
C ASP A 6 -18.20 12.01 43.95
N LYS A 7 -16.96 12.39 44.21
CA LYS A 7 -16.40 13.66 43.74
C LYS A 7 -15.67 13.38 42.42
N LYS A 8 -16.26 13.82 41.31
CA LYS A 8 -15.55 14.00 40.03
C LYS A 8 -14.65 15.23 40.18
N ASP A 9 -13.35 15.02 40.29
CA ASP A 9 -12.36 16.08 40.19
C ASP A 9 -12.22 16.50 38.71
N GLY A 10 -13.13 17.35 38.25
CA GLY A 10 -12.95 18.10 37.01
C GLY A 10 -11.96 19.23 37.27
N VAL A 11 -10.74 19.12 36.74
CA VAL A 11 -9.77 20.22 36.77
C VAL A 11 -10.30 21.33 35.85
N GLU A 12 -10.85 22.39 36.43
CA GLU A 12 -11.14 23.63 35.69
C GLU A 12 -9.83 24.21 35.16
N VAL A 13 -9.56 24.01 33.87
CA VAL A 13 -8.37 24.54 33.23
C VAL A 13 -8.61 26.00 32.89
N ASP A 14 -8.05 26.89 33.70
CA ASP A 14 -8.17 28.34 33.51
C ASP A 14 -7.40 28.77 32.25
N ALA A 15 -8.12 29.13 31.18
CA ALA A 15 -7.55 29.42 29.86
C ALA A 15 -6.48 30.54 29.90
N LYS A 16 -6.60 31.47 30.87
CA LYS A 16 -5.62 32.54 31.07
C LYS A 16 -4.30 32.04 31.65
N ALA A 17 -4.33 30.96 32.45
CA ALA A 17 -3.13 30.33 33.00
C ALA A 17 -2.35 29.57 31.92
N LEU A 18 -3.06 28.85 31.04
CA LEU A 18 -2.48 28.20 29.87
C LEU A 18 -1.77 29.18 28.94
N GLU A 19 -2.37 30.35 28.70
CA GLU A 19 -1.79 31.35 27.79
C GLU A 19 -0.51 31.97 28.34
N ARG A 20 -0.39 32.09 29.68
CA ARG A 20 0.86 32.55 30.33
C ARG A 20 1.94 31.49 30.24
N LEU A 21 1.62 30.23 30.54
CA LEU A 21 2.55 29.10 30.42
C LEU A 21 3.06 28.94 28.98
N ALA A 22 2.19 29.12 27.99
CA ALA A 22 2.57 29.08 26.58
C ALA A 22 3.51 30.23 26.17
N LYS A 23 3.43 31.41 26.81
CA LYS A 23 4.34 32.54 26.53
C LYS A 23 5.70 32.37 27.21
N GLU A 24 5.75 31.67 28.33
CA GLU A 24 6.96 31.44 29.13
C GLU A 24 7.78 30.25 28.63
N ASP A 25 7.19 29.32 27.87
CA ASP A 25 7.84 28.12 27.37
C ASP A 25 8.88 28.45 26.25
N PRO A 26 10.18 28.13 26.42
CA PRO A 26 11.22 28.40 25.43
C PRO A 26 10.95 27.74 24.06
N LYS A 27 10.18 26.64 24.03
CA LYS A 27 9.79 25.93 22.82
C LYS A 27 8.69 26.66 22.01
N SER A 28 7.86 27.50 22.64
CA SER A 28 6.76 28.19 21.95
C SER A 28 7.25 29.33 21.04
N LYS A 29 8.41 29.92 21.35
CA LYS A 29 9.06 30.95 20.52
C LYS A 29 9.42 30.45 19.12
N LYS A 30 9.59 29.13 18.94
CA LYS A 30 9.89 28.51 17.64
C LYS A 30 8.63 28.32 16.78
N TYR A 31 7.46 28.19 17.40
CA TYR A 31 6.17 27.92 16.73
C TYR A 31 5.30 29.17 16.56
N ASN A 32 5.50 30.21 17.37
CA ASN A 32 4.75 31.47 17.28
C ASN A 32 5.52 32.53 16.46
N ASN A 33 5.98 32.15 15.26
CA ASN A 33 6.61 33.08 14.34
C ASN A 33 5.53 34.00 13.73
N PRO A 34 5.61 35.34 13.91
CA PRO A 34 4.63 36.28 13.36
C PRO A 34 4.52 36.20 11.83
N ASN A 35 5.56 35.75 11.13
CA ASN A 35 5.49 35.52 9.67
C ASN A 35 4.63 34.31 9.30
N SER A 36 4.61 33.24 10.11
CA SER A 36 3.71 32.10 9.86
C SER A 36 2.23 32.50 9.97
N ARG A 37 1.89 33.41 10.90
CA ARG A 37 0.52 33.92 11.06
C ARG A 37 0.09 34.79 9.88
N LYS A 38 1.01 35.55 9.28
CA LYS A 38 0.74 36.33 8.06
C LYS A 38 0.50 35.43 6.85
N ASN A 39 1.32 34.39 6.68
CA ASN A 39 1.14 33.41 5.60
C ASN A 39 -0.19 32.65 5.73
N LEU A 40 -0.63 32.32 6.95
CA LEU A 40 -1.93 31.66 7.17
C LEU A 40 -3.12 32.59 6.86
N LYS A 41 -2.95 33.90 7.02
CA LYS A 41 -3.99 34.90 6.75
C LYS A 41 -4.23 35.08 5.25
N GLN A 42 -3.17 35.01 4.43
CA GLN A 42 -3.27 35.07 2.97
C GLN A 42 -4.19 33.98 2.39
N TYR A 43 -4.14 32.76 2.94
CA TYR A 43 -5.02 31.67 2.50
C TYR A 43 -6.50 31.85 2.89
N LYS A 44 -6.80 32.73 3.86
CA LYS A 44 -8.18 33.08 4.23
C LYS A 44 -8.73 34.18 3.34
N ASP A 45 -7.90 35.13 2.94
CA ASP A 45 -8.32 36.30 2.17
C ASP A 45 -8.46 35.99 0.66
N ASP A 46 -7.71 35.01 0.11
CA ASP A 46 -7.74 34.65 -1.33
C ASP A 46 -8.87 33.69 -1.75
N ARG A 47 -9.82 33.34 -0.86
CA ARG A 47 -10.99 32.49 -1.21
C ARG A 47 -12.30 33.09 -0.68
N PRO A 48 -12.89 34.08 -1.35
CA PRO A 48 -14.11 34.73 -0.88
C PRO A 48 -15.40 33.89 -1.00
N ASN A 49 -15.33 32.66 -1.54
CA ASN A 49 -16.51 31.82 -1.82
C ASN A 49 -16.41 30.38 -1.26
N PHE A 50 -15.58 30.12 -0.24
CA PHE A 50 -15.75 28.90 0.54
C PHE A 50 -16.64 29.24 1.73
N GLU A 51 -17.95 29.10 1.54
CA GLU A 51 -18.84 28.84 2.67
C GLU A 51 -18.16 27.77 3.51
N THR A 52 -17.79 28.14 4.74
CA THR A 52 -17.58 27.17 5.80
C THR A 52 -18.89 26.44 5.95
N VAL A 53 -19.05 25.35 5.21
CA VAL A 53 -19.90 24.25 5.64
C VAL A 53 -19.28 23.85 6.96
N ASP A 54 -19.82 24.37 8.05
CA ASP A 54 -19.57 23.82 9.37
C ASP A 54 -19.89 22.32 9.22
N PRO A 55 -18.90 21.42 9.34
CA PRO A 55 -19.24 20.01 9.39
C PRO A 55 -20.17 19.88 10.59
N GLU A 56 -21.38 19.39 10.36
CA GLU A 56 -22.21 18.88 11.45
C GLU A 56 -21.33 17.88 12.21
N ILE A 57 -20.88 18.29 13.39
CA ILE A 57 -20.24 17.43 14.36
C ILE A 57 -21.37 16.51 14.81
N MET A 58 -21.47 15.34 14.19
CA MET A 58 -22.09 14.20 14.86
C MET A 58 -21.12 13.82 15.96
N ASP A 59 -21.35 14.39 17.14
CA ASP A 59 -20.83 13.85 18.39
C ASP A 59 -21.42 12.43 18.53
N GLU A 60 -20.57 11.42 18.35
CA GLU A 60 -20.50 10.17 19.15
C GLU A 60 -19.79 9.07 18.33
N GLU A 61 -18.70 8.51 18.91
CA GLU A 61 -18.04 7.22 18.60
C GLU A 61 -16.80 7.12 17.67
N GLU A 62 -16.08 8.18 17.28
CA GLU A 62 -14.88 8.01 16.40
C GLU A 62 -13.51 7.83 17.13
N GLU A 63 -13.34 8.22 18.40
CA GLU A 63 -12.02 8.16 19.06
C GLU A 63 -11.58 6.74 19.50
N ASP A 64 -12.51 5.79 19.65
CA ASP A 64 -12.20 4.41 20.06
C ASP A 64 -11.88 3.47 18.87
N GLU A 65 -12.27 3.82 17.63
CA GLU A 65 -12.04 2.97 16.44
C GLU A 65 -10.57 3.01 15.95
N ASP A 66 -9.94 4.19 16.01
CA ASP A 66 -8.56 4.38 15.54
C ASP A 66 -7.54 3.70 16.45
N VAL A 67 -7.79 3.65 17.76
CA VAL A 67 -6.92 2.99 18.74
C VAL A 67 -7.01 1.46 18.63
N GLN A 68 -8.20 0.91 18.32
CA GLN A 68 -8.34 -0.52 18.05
C GLN A 68 -7.56 -0.96 16.81
N ALA A 69 -7.57 -0.15 15.74
CA ALA A 69 -6.86 -0.46 14.51
C ALA A 69 -5.34 -0.62 14.71
N GLU A 70 -4.74 0.14 15.63
CA GLU A 70 -3.31 0.04 15.96
C GLU A 70 -2.99 -1.16 16.88
N GLU A 71 -3.88 -1.49 17.82
CA GLU A 71 -3.67 -2.58 18.79
C GLU A 71 -3.82 -3.99 18.17
N ILE A 72 -4.54 -4.08 17.05
CA ILE A 72 -4.80 -5.32 16.30
C ILE A 72 -3.56 -5.83 15.52
N VAL A 73 -2.55 -4.98 15.26
CA VAL A 73 -1.42 -5.30 14.35
C VAL A 73 -0.33 -6.15 15.01
N ARG A 74 -0.31 -6.30 16.34
CA ARG A 74 0.73 -7.10 17.03
C ARG A 74 0.39 -8.59 17.09
N GLY A 75 0.74 -9.32 16.04
CA GLY A 75 0.96 -10.78 16.08
C GLY A 75 -0.27 -11.66 16.34
N ARG A 76 -1.49 -11.08 16.34
CA ARG A 76 -2.72 -11.86 16.46
C ARG A 76 -3.16 -12.36 15.09
N LYS A 77 -3.77 -13.54 15.10
CA LYS A 77 -4.50 -14.10 13.97
C LYS A 77 -5.70 -13.19 13.67
N LEU A 78 -5.80 -12.73 12.43
CA LEU A 78 -6.80 -11.76 11.99
C LEU A 78 -7.95 -12.50 11.31
N SER A 79 -9.17 -12.30 11.80
CA SER A 79 -10.33 -12.86 11.09
C SER A 79 -10.48 -12.17 9.72
N PRO A 80 -10.88 -12.90 8.65
CA PRO A 80 -11.04 -12.31 7.32
C PRO A 80 -11.98 -11.10 7.27
N ASP A 81 -12.95 -11.03 8.18
CA ASP A 81 -13.87 -9.89 8.29
C ASP A 81 -13.24 -8.67 8.97
N LEU A 82 -12.28 -8.87 9.87
CA LEU A 82 -11.46 -7.80 10.43
C LEU A 82 -10.55 -7.19 9.36
N VAL A 83 -9.97 -8.03 8.50
CA VAL A 83 -9.11 -7.57 7.39
C VAL A 83 -9.88 -6.69 6.40
N LYS A 84 -11.17 -6.99 6.16
CA LYS A 84 -12.04 -6.14 5.33
C LYS A 84 -12.29 -4.76 5.95
N LYS A 85 -12.27 -4.63 7.28
CA LYS A 85 -12.41 -3.34 7.97
C LYS A 85 -11.17 -2.46 7.85
N LEU A 86 -9.99 -3.07 7.70
CA LEU A 86 -8.72 -2.37 7.46
C LEU A 86 -8.60 -1.78 6.04
N ILE A 87 -9.57 -2.06 5.15
CA ILE A 87 -9.58 -1.51 3.80
C ILE A 87 -9.91 -0.01 3.87
N PRO A 88 -9.05 0.87 3.31
CA PRO A 88 -9.28 2.31 3.38
C PRO A 88 -10.65 2.71 2.81
N LYS A 89 -11.47 3.39 3.63
CA LYS A 89 -12.87 3.73 3.28
C LYS A 89 -13.00 5.01 2.46
N ARG A 90 -12.13 6.02 2.64
CA ARG A 90 -12.25 7.36 2.02
C ARG A 90 -11.06 7.73 1.12
N GLY A 91 -11.39 8.36 -0.03
CA GLY A 91 -10.50 9.23 -0.82
C GLY A 91 -9.28 8.65 -1.53
N ILE A 92 -8.78 7.47 -1.15
CA ILE A 92 -7.50 6.94 -1.65
C ILE A 92 -7.65 6.17 -2.95
N PHE A 93 -8.76 5.46 -3.16
CA PHE A 93 -9.00 4.63 -4.34
C PHE A 93 -10.18 5.12 -5.16
N THR A 94 -10.05 5.06 -6.48
CA THR A 94 -11.20 5.13 -7.39
C THR A 94 -12.09 3.89 -7.22
N PRO A 95 -13.37 3.91 -7.64
CA PRO A 95 -14.26 2.75 -7.49
C PRO A 95 -13.73 1.47 -8.16
N THR A 96 -13.08 1.61 -9.31
CA THR A 96 -12.44 0.50 -10.04
C THR A 96 -11.24 -0.06 -9.30
N GLU A 97 -10.38 0.81 -8.76
CA GLU A 97 -9.24 0.40 -7.94
C GLU A 97 -9.67 -0.27 -6.65
N LYS A 98 -10.69 0.27 -5.96
CA LYS A 98 -11.23 -0.32 -4.74
C LYS A 98 -11.77 -1.73 -5.01
N LYS A 99 -12.52 -1.93 -6.10
CA LYS A 99 -13.01 -3.25 -6.49
C LYS A 99 -11.87 -4.24 -6.72
N ARG A 100 -10.81 -3.80 -7.41
CA ARG A 100 -9.64 -4.65 -7.70
C ARG A 100 -8.83 -4.96 -6.44
N PHE A 101 -8.59 -3.97 -5.59
CA PHE A 101 -7.90 -4.13 -4.30
C PHE A 101 -8.64 -5.13 -3.40
N VAL A 102 -9.94 -4.92 -3.20
CA VAL A 102 -10.79 -5.84 -2.41
C VAL A 102 -10.76 -7.24 -3.04
N GLY A 103 -10.88 -7.34 -4.37
CA GLY A 103 -10.83 -8.62 -5.08
C GLY A 103 -9.56 -9.41 -4.77
N ILE A 104 -8.39 -8.78 -4.92
CA ILE A 104 -7.10 -9.38 -4.62
C ILE A 104 -7.06 -9.84 -3.15
N VAL A 105 -7.36 -8.94 -2.21
CA VAL A 105 -7.35 -9.26 -0.77
C VAL A 105 -8.25 -10.45 -0.46
N THR A 106 -9.50 -10.44 -0.95
CA THR A 106 -10.45 -11.53 -0.70
C THR A 106 -10.00 -12.86 -1.27
N GLN A 107 -9.34 -12.84 -2.43
CA GLN A 107 -8.88 -14.05 -3.10
C GLN A 107 -7.67 -14.67 -2.38
N PHE A 108 -6.73 -13.86 -1.91
CA PHE A 108 -5.62 -14.36 -1.08
C PHE A 108 -6.08 -14.83 0.31
N LEU A 109 -7.08 -14.16 0.90
CA LEU A 109 -7.69 -14.58 2.17
C LEU A 109 -8.50 -15.89 2.03
N ALA A 110 -9.05 -16.20 0.85
CA ALA A 110 -9.80 -17.43 0.62
C ALA A 110 -8.96 -18.70 0.77
N ASP A 111 -7.62 -18.58 0.70
CA ASP A 111 -6.70 -19.68 0.94
C ASP A 111 -6.50 -20.00 2.44
N PHE A 112 -6.93 -19.12 3.35
CA PHE A 112 -6.83 -19.30 4.81
C PHE A 112 -8.08 -19.99 5.39
N LYS A 113 -8.43 -21.17 4.86
CA LYS A 113 -9.64 -21.92 5.27
C LYS A 113 -9.48 -22.68 6.59
N THR A 114 -8.28 -23.19 6.84
CA THR A 114 -7.94 -24.06 7.97
C THR A 114 -7.12 -23.35 9.04
N GLU A 115 -6.54 -22.20 8.72
CA GLU A 115 -5.72 -21.39 9.61
C GLU A 115 -6.02 -19.91 9.37
N GLU A 116 -6.08 -19.12 10.44
CA GLU A 116 -6.22 -17.67 10.34
C GLU A 116 -4.88 -16.99 9.96
N PRO A 117 -4.90 -15.97 9.08
CA PRO A 117 -3.69 -15.27 8.65
C PRO A 117 -3.04 -14.51 9.81
N THR A 118 -1.72 -14.48 9.82
CA THR A 118 -0.95 -13.62 10.75
C THR A 118 -0.94 -12.18 10.26
N ALA A 119 -0.65 -11.22 11.14
CA ALA A 119 -0.48 -9.81 10.75
C ALA A 119 0.52 -9.63 9.59
N SER A 120 1.64 -10.35 9.60
CA SER A 120 2.62 -10.31 8.51
C SER A 120 2.09 -10.86 7.19
N ASP A 121 1.18 -11.84 7.22
CA ASP A 121 0.52 -12.34 6.02
C ASP A 121 -0.45 -11.30 5.46
N VAL A 122 -1.19 -10.61 6.34
CA VAL A 122 -2.10 -9.53 5.93
C VAL A 122 -1.33 -8.36 5.34
N ASP A 123 -0.18 -7.99 5.93
CA ASP A 123 0.69 -6.94 5.40
C ASP A 123 1.21 -7.29 4.00
N ASP A 124 1.68 -8.52 3.78
CA ASP A 124 2.15 -8.96 2.47
C ASP A 124 1.01 -9.01 1.44
N ILE A 125 -0.21 -9.45 1.83
CA ILE A 125 -1.39 -9.42 0.96
C ILE A 125 -1.77 -7.98 0.58
N PHE A 126 -1.71 -7.06 1.54
CA PHE A 126 -1.97 -5.65 1.29
C PHE A 126 -0.89 -5.03 0.41
N GLU A 127 0.38 -5.40 0.59
CA GLU A 127 1.47 -4.92 -0.26
C GLU A 127 1.31 -5.42 -1.70
N ILE A 128 0.92 -6.69 -1.90
CA ILE A 128 0.60 -7.24 -3.22
C ILE A 128 -0.53 -6.44 -3.88
N ALA A 129 -1.61 -6.19 -3.15
CA ALA A 129 -2.77 -5.45 -3.65
C ALA A 129 -2.42 -3.97 -3.94
N LYS A 130 -1.64 -3.31 -3.06
CA LYS A 130 -1.16 -1.93 -3.26
C LYS A 130 -0.25 -1.83 -4.49
N ALA A 131 0.70 -2.74 -4.63
CA ALA A 131 1.63 -2.77 -5.76
C ALA A 131 0.87 -2.91 -7.09
N ASP A 132 -0.16 -3.75 -7.14
CA ASP A 132 -0.99 -3.95 -8.33
C ASP A 132 -1.80 -2.69 -8.72
N ILE A 133 -2.34 -1.96 -7.73
CA ILE A 133 -3.02 -0.69 -7.96
C ILE A 133 -2.03 0.39 -8.43
N LEU A 134 -0.85 0.48 -7.81
CA LEU A 134 0.18 1.44 -8.20
C LEU A 134 0.69 1.18 -9.62
N GLU A 135 0.87 -0.09 -9.98
CA GLU A 135 1.23 -0.53 -11.33
C GLU A 135 0.20 -0.04 -12.36
N MET A 136 -1.10 -0.28 -12.11
CA MET A 136 -2.17 0.24 -12.98
C MET A 136 -2.12 1.77 -13.10
N ARG A 137 -1.93 2.49 -11.99
CA ARG A 137 -1.91 3.97 -12.00
C ARG A 137 -0.80 4.50 -12.88
N VAL A 138 0.40 3.93 -12.74
CA VAL A 138 1.56 4.34 -13.54
C VAL A 138 1.29 4.05 -15.00
N LEU A 139 0.83 2.84 -15.35
CA LEU A 139 0.52 2.49 -16.74
C LEU A 139 -0.59 3.36 -17.34
N HIS A 140 -1.60 3.73 -16.56
CA HIS A 140 -2.65 4.66 -17.00
C HIS A 140 -2.10 6.08 -17.21
N ALA A 141 -1.22 6.55 -16.33
CA ALA A 141 -0.62 7.87 -16.43
C ALA A 141 0.37 7.99 -17.60
N THR A 142 1.04 6.90 -17.97
CA THR A 142 2.05 6.88 -19.05
C THR A 142 1.52 6.42 -20.40
N LYS A 143 0.23 6.03 -20.50
CA LYS A 143 -0.38 5.43 -21.69
C LYS A 143 -0.15 6.21 -23.00
N ASN A 144 -0.06 7.53 -22.92
CA ASN A 144 0.02 8.40 -24.10
C ASN A 144 1.40 9.08 -24.27
N ASP A 145 2.37 8.79 -23.40
CA ASP A 145 3.69 9.43 -23.43
C ASP A 145 4.81 8.39 -23.27
N PRO A 146 5.47 8.01 -24.38
CA PRO A 146 6.58 7.05 -24.35
C PRO A 146 7.79 7.55 -23.55
N ALA A 147 8.03 8.87 -23.51
CA ALA A 147 9.16 9.43 -22.79
C ALA A 147 8.94 9.31 -21.27
N ILE A 148 7.71 9.58 -20.81
CA ILE A 148 7.33 9.37 -19.41
C ILE A 148 7.29 7.87 -19.06
N LEU A 149 6.91 7.00 -20.00
CA LEU A 149 6.96 5.56 -19.80
C LEU A 149 8.40 5.07 -19.54
N VAL A 150 9.38 5.54 -20.33
CA VAL A 150 10.80 5.23 -20.11
C VAL A 150 11.27 5.76 -18.76
N ALA A 151 10.89 6.99 -18.38
CA ALA A 151 11.22 7.53 -17.07
C ALA A 151 10.58 6.74 -15.91
N SER A 152 9.38 6.20 -16.12
CA SER A 152 8.62 5.43 -15.13
C SER A 152 9.02 3.96 -15.07
N SER A 153 9.82 3.45 -16.02
CA SER A 153 10.24 2.05 -16.09
C SER A 153 10.98 1.59 -14.84
N GLN A 154 11.88 2.42 -14.31
CA GLN A 154 12.61 2.14 -13.06
C GLN A 154 11.68 2.08 -11.85
N PHE A 155 10.58 2.85 -11.86
CA PHE A 155 9.59 2.83 -10.80
C PHE A 155 8.71 1.58 -10.89
N LEU A 156 8.30 1.19 -12.11
CA LEU A 156 7.58 -0.07 -12.35
C LEU A 156 8.42 -1.28 -11.92
N GLU A 157 9.73 -1.28 -12.18
CA GLU A 157 10.62 -2.36 -11.74
C GLU A 157 10.70 -2.45 -10.21
N LYS A 158 10.73 -1.30 -9.51
CA LYS A 158 10.68 -1.28 -8.03
C LYS A 158 9.36 -1.82 -7.50
N ILE A 159 8.23 -1.46 -8.12
CA ILE A 159 6.91 -2.00 -7.76
C ILE A 159 6.90 -3.52 -7.96
N TYR A 160 7.39 -3.98 -9.11
CA TYR A 160 7.46 -5.40 -9.45
C TYR A 160 8.27 -6.19 -8.43
N LYS A 161 9.48 -5.72 -8.08
CA LYS A 161 10.33 -6.37 -7.07
C LYS A 161 9.67 -6.44 -5.69
N ARG A 162 8.98 -5.38 -5.26
CA ARG A 162 8.22 -5.39 -4.00
C ARG A 162 7.07 -6.39 -4.03
N LYS A 163 6.29 -6.40 -5.11
CA LYS A 163 5.19 -7.35 -5.34
C LYS A 163 5.69 -8.79 -5.29
N GLN A 164 6.82 -9.05 -5.93
CA GLN A 164 7.44 -10.37 -5.98
C GLN A 164 7.95 -10.82 -4.62
N SER A 165 8.67 -9.94 -3.90
CA SER A 165 9.15 -10.25 -2.55
C SER A 165 8.00 -10.54 -1.59
N ALA A 166 6.90 -9.79 -1.64
CA ALA A 166 5.72 -10.05 -0.81
C ALA A 166 5.06 -11.41 -1.14
N LYS A 167 4.99 -11.78 -2.43
CA LYS A 167 4.51 -13.12 -2.86
C LYS A 167 5.41 -14.24 -2.33
N GLU A 168 6.72 -14.09 -2.45
CA GLU A 168 7.71 -15.08 -2.00
C GLU A 168 7.69 -15.24 -0.47
N ASN A 169 7.61 -14.13 0.27
CA ASN A 169 7.47 -14.14 1.73
C ASN A 169 6.21 -14.88 2.17
N LEU A 170 5.08 -14.59 1.52
CA LEU A 170 3.81 -15.23 1.80
C LEU A 170 3.85 -16.72 1.46
N ALA A 171 4.44 -17.09 0.32
CA ALA A 171 4.62 -18.49 -0.08
C ALA A 171 5.52 -19.25 0.89
N SER A 172 6.69 -18.70 1.25
CA SER A 172 7.64 -19.33 2.18
C SER A 172 7.01 -19.62 3.53
N ARG A 173 6.35 -18.63 4.14
CA ARG A 173 5.68 -18.82 5.44
C ARG A 173 4.52 -19.82 5.36
N ARG A 174 3.91 -19.99 4.19
CA ARG A 174 2.87 -21.00 3.98
C ARG A 174 3.45 -22.40 3.84
N VAL A 175 4.53 -22.56 3.10
CA VAL A 175 5.24 -23.85 3.00
C VAL A 175 5.64 -24.36 4.39
N ASP A 176 6.12 -23.48 5.26
CA ASP A 176 6.48 -23.82 6.65
C ASP A 176 5.28 -24.27 7.50
N ARG A 177 4.06 -23.84 7.16
CA ARG A 177 2.82 -24.16 7.87
C ARG A 177 2.03 -25.33 7.27
N LYS A 178 2.34 -25.75 6.04
CA LYS A 178 1.68 -26.90 5.40
C LYS A 178 2.14 -28.20 6.05
N ASP A 179 1.20 -28.91 6.67
CA ASP A 179 1.44 -30.26 7.17
C ASP A 179 1.60 -31.22 5.99
N SER A 180 2.77 -31.83 5.85
CA SER A 180 3.13 -32.78 4.77
C SER A 180 2.22 -34.02 4.69
N ARG A 181 1.34 -34.23 5.68
CA ARG A 181 0.40 -35.35 5.79
C ARG A 181 -0.99 -35.03 5.26
N VAL A 182 -1.38 -33.76 5.22
CA VAL A 182 -2.64 -33.32 4.62
C VAL A 182 -2.31 -33.00 3.17
N GLY A 183 -2.98 -33.67 2.22
CA GLY A 183 -2.66 -33.62 0.80
C GLY A 183 -2.36 -32.20 0.30
N GLN A 184 -1.43 -32.09 -0.66
CA GLN A 184 -0.97 -30.81 -1.23
C GLN A 184 -2.14 -29.99 -1.79
N ASP A 185 -2.81 -29.22 -0.94
CA ASP A 185 -3.75 -28.21 -1.37
C ASP A 185 -2.93 -27.10 -2.04
N ILE A 186 -2.97 -27.09 -3.37
CA ILE A 186 -2.33 -26.07 -4.20
C ILE A 186 -3.01 -24.73 -3.90
N SER A 187 -2.28 -23.79 -3.28
CA SER A 187 -2.77 -22.45 -2.95
C SER A 187 -2.75 -21.58 -4.21
N ILE A 188 -3.62 -20.56 -4.24
CA ILE A 188 -3.59 -19.53 -5.28
C ILE A 188 -2.23 -18.83 -5.31
N VAL A 189 -1.58 -18.64 -4.15
CA VAL A 189 -0.22 -18.08 -4.07
C VAL A 189 0.79 -18.98 -4.78
N ASP A 190 0.73 -20.29 -4.53
CA ASP A 190 1.64 -21.25 -5.16
C ASP A 190 1.45 -21.27 -6.68
N LEU A 191 0.20 -21.23 -7.15
CA LEU A 191 -0.15 -21.12 -8.57
C LEU A 191 0.43 -19.85 -9.20
N VAL A 192 0.29 -18.70 -8.52
CA VAL A 192 0.79 -17.42 -9.02
C VAL A 192 2.31 -17.42 -9.10
N VAL A 193 3.00 -17.90 -8.07
CA VAL A 193 4.48 -17.97 -8.06
C VAL A 193 4.98 -18.93 -9.13
N THR A 194 4.36 -20.11 -9.25
CA THR A 194 4.73 -21.11 -10.26
C THR A 194 4.53 -20.55 -11.67
N TYR A 195 3.36 -19.95 -11.94
CA TYR A 195 3.06 -19.33 -13.22
C TYR A 195 4.04 -18.22 -13.60
N ASP A 196 4.37 -17.33 -12.66
CA ASP A 196 5.32 -16.25 -12.90
C ASP A 196 6.72 -16.80 -13.21
N SER A 197 7.14 -17.89 -12.53
CA SER A 197 8.42 -18.56 -12.80
C SER A 197 8.46 -19.24 -14.17
N GLU A 198 7.38 -19.92 -14.56
CA GLU A 198 7.26 -20.59 -15.86
C GLU A 198 7.25 -19.58 -17.00
N ARG A 199 6.53 -18.47 -16.82
CA ARG A 199 6.48 -17.39 -17.80
C ARG A 199 7.84 -16.72 -17.97
N LYS A 200 8.54 -16.45 -16.87
CA LYS A 200 9.90 -15.91 -16.91
C LYS A 200 10.85 -16.83 -17.67
N ARG A 201 10.77 -18.14 -17.40
CA ARG A 201 11.57 -19.15 -18.12
C ARG A 201 11.24 -19.17 -19.61
N ALA A 202 9.95 -19.10 -19.98
CA ALA A 202 9.53 -19.06 -21.38
C ALA A 202 10.03 -17.79 -22.11
N ASP A 203 10.00 -16.64 -21.42
CA ASP A 203 10.53 -15.39 -21.97
C ASP A 203 12.06 -15.42 -22.10
N GLU A 204 12.78 -16.03 -21.15
CA GLU A 204 14.23 -16.26 -21.22
C GLU A 204 14.61 -17.16 -22.40
N GLU A 205 13.91 -18.29 -22.57
CA GLU A 205 14.12 -19.21 -23.69
C GLU A 205 13.85 -18.51 -25.05
N ARG A 206 12.84 -17.63 -25.10
CA ARG A 206 12.54 -16.81 -26.29
C ARG A 206 13.61 -15.77 -26.59
N VAL A 207 14.15 -15.11 -25.58
CA VAL A 207 15.25 -14.15 -25.76
C VAL A 207 16.50 -14.87 -26.26
N GLU A 208 16.81 -16.03 -25.70
CA GLU A 208 17.96 -16.82 -26.13
C GLU A 208 17.85 -17.31 -27.58
N SER A 209 16.65 -17.72 -28.02
CA SER A 209 16.43 -18.11 -29.41
C SER A 209 16.59 -16.93 -30.37
N LEU A 210 16.06 -15.75 -30.03
CA LEU A 210 16.21 -14.53 -30.83
C LEU A 210 17.68 -14.10 -30.95
N LEU A 211 18.46 -14.18 -29.87
CA LEU A 211 19.90 -13.89 -29.91
C LEU A 211 20.66 -14.85 -30.82
N LYS A 212 20.32 -16.15 -30.77
CA LYS A 212 20.91 -17.17 -31.68
C LYS A 212 20.55 -16.91 -33.14
N GLU A 213 19.30 -16.50 -33.41
CA GLU A 213 18.87 -16.12 -34.76
C GLU A 213 19.57 -14.84 -35.25
N GLU A 214 19.77 -13.85 -34.38
CA GLU A 214 20.52 -12.64 -34.69
C GLU A 214 21.97 -12.96 -35.05
N GLU A 215 22.65 -13.79 -34.25
CA GLU A 215 24.02 -14.23 -34.54
C GLU A 215 24.12 -15.00 -35.86
N PHE A 216 23.16 -15.89 -36.13
CA PHE A 216 23.09 -16.61 -37.39
C PHE A 216 22.89 -15.67 -38.58
N THR A 217 21.98 -14.71 -38.45
CA THR A 217 21.70 -13.72 -39.48
C THR A 217 22.92 -12.82 -39.72
N LYS A 218 23.62 -12.42 -38.66
CA LYS A 218 24.85 -11.64 -38.73
C LYS A 218 25.99 -12.39 -39.40
N LYS A 219 26.17 -13.68 -39.09
CA LYS A 219 27.15 -14.55 -39.79
C LYS A 219 26.82 -14.68 -41.28
N LYS A 220 25.54 -14.84 -41.61
CA LYS A 220 25.08 -14.92 -43.00
C LYS A 220 25.30 -13.60 -43.74
N LEU A 221 24.99 -12.48 -43.10
CA LEU A 221 25.21 -11.14 -43.66
C LEU A 221 26.70 -10.89 -43.92
N ASN A 222 27.58 -11.18 -42.95
CA ASN A 222 29.02 -11.05 -43.13
C ASN A 222 29.53 -11.89 -44.29
N LYS A 223 29.04 -13.13 -44.44
CA LYS A 223 29.41 -14.00 -45.56
C LYS A 223 28.99 -13.43 -46.91
N VAL A 224 27.78 -12.85 -47.00
CA VAL A 224 27.31 -12.20 -48.23
C VAL A 224 28.14 -10.95 -48.54
N LEU A 225 28.49 -10.15 -47.51
CA LEU A 225 29.36 -8.98 -47.69
C LEU A 225 30.76 -9.36 -48.18
N GLU A 226 31.34 -10.44 -47.63
CA GLU A 226 32.62 -11.00 -48.10
C GLU A 226 32.53 -11.51 -49.55
N GLU A 227 31.42 -12.13 -49.95
CA GLU A 227 31.17 -12.60 -51.33
C GLU A 227 30.97 -11.44 -52.32
N ASP A 228 30.34 -10.35 -51.88
CA ASP A 228 30.08 -9.14 -52.68
C ASP A 228 31.27 -8.14 -52.69
N GLY A 229 32.35 -8.43 -51.94
CA GLY A 229 33.59 -7.66 -51.95
C GLY A 229 33.57 -6.36 -51.14
N TYR A 230 32.72 -6.28 -50.11
CA TYR A 230 32.64 -5.18 -49.15
C TYR A 230 33.33 -5.49 -47.82
#